data_AF-A0A2A7UPY8-F1
#
_entry.id   AF-A0A2A7UPY8-F1
#
_cell.length_a   1.000
_cell.length_b   1.000
_cell.length_c   1.000
_cell.angle_alpha   90.00
_cell.angle_beta   90.00
_cell.angle_gamma   90.00
#
_symmetry.space_group_name_H-M   'P 1'
#
loop_
_entity.id
_entity.type
_entity.pdbx_description
1 polymer ?
#
loop_
_entity_poly.entity_id
_entity_poly.type
_entity_poly.pdbx_seq_one_letter_code
_entity_poly.pdbx_strand_id
1 'polypeptide(L)'
;MQTENTTTELALQEHVERLSASIERLNARIARLATALDVSLDKDSEVERVLQRDTNAPGDTRQHRMREELRGLLVLRYGVTTRFTQKLGAEVTRDLFICAEEKLLREGFRPGADGIDLRALEAEAA
;
A
#
# COMPACT_ATOMS: atom_id res chain seq x y z
N MET A 1 36.04 15.94 -2.53
CA MET A 1 35.33 15.25 -1.43
C MET A 1 33.96 15.85 -1.07
N GLN A 2 33.67 17.15 -1.27
CA GLN A 2 32.31 17.69 -1.01
C GLN A 2 31.28 17.40 -2.12
N THR A 3 31.70 17.27 -3.38
CA THR A 3 30.82 17.08 -4.54
C THR A 3 30.19 15.68 -4.63
N GLU A 4 30.86 14.67 -4.08
CA GLU A 4 30.40 13.27 -4.11
C GLU A 4 29.27 13.04 -3.11
N ASN A 5 29.38 13.55 -1.87
CA ASN A 5 28.32 13.46 -0.86
C ASN A 5 27.02 14.13 -1.31
N THR A 6 27.10 15.33 -1.90
CA THR A 6 25.90 16.00 -2.46
C THR A 6 25.26 15.21 -3.59
N THR A 7 26.05 14.50 -4.40
CA THR A 7 25.50 13.68 -5.50
C THR A 7 24.79 12.44 -4.97
N THR A 8 25.35 11.79 -3.93
CA THR A 8 24.74 10.63 -3.29
C THR A 8 23.45 10.98 -2.53
N GLU A 9 23.43 12.11 -1.82
CA GLU A 9 22.24 12.60 -1.14
C GLU A 9 21.10 12.92 -2.11
N LEU A 10 21.40 13.59 -3.24
CA LEU A 10 20.41 13.85 -4.28
C LEU A 10 19.87 12.56 -4.91
N ALA A 11 20.73 11.58 -5.20
CA ALA A 11 20.31 10.30 -5.76
C ALA A 11 19.43 9.49 -4.80
N LEU A 12 19.71 9.55 -3.50
CA LEU A 12 18.88 8.95 -2.46
C LEU A 12 17.52 9.64 -2.38
N GLN A 13 17.49 10.97 -2.40
CA GLN A 13 16.26 11.75 -2.38
C GLN A 13 15.35 11.42 -3.57
N GLU A 14 15.88 11.43 -4.80
CA GLU A 14 15.13 11.03 -6.00
C GLU A 14 14.64 9.58 -5.94
N HIS A 15 15.41 8.69 -5.29
CA HIS A 15 14.98 7.33 -5.08
C HIS A 15 13.77 7.27 -4.14
N VAL A 16 13.85 7.93 -2.98
CA VAL A 16 12.76 7.98 -1.99
C VAL A 16 11.48 8.59 -2.60
N GLU A 17 11.60 9.67 -3.37
CA GLU A 17 10.45 10.31 -4.03
C GLU A 17 9.76 9.37 -5.03
N ARG A 18 10.54 8.65 -5.85
CA ARG A 18 9.99 7.64 -6.78
C ARG A 18 9.32 6.50 -6.04
N LEU A 19 9.86 6.09 -4.89
CA LEU A 19 9.26 5.06 -4.06
C LEU A 19 7.95 5.53 -3.44
N SER A 20 7.92 6.74 -2.89
CA SER A 20 6.71 7.38 -2.36
C SER A 20 5.59 7.41 -3.39
N ALA A 21 5.87 7.96 -4.58
CA ALA A 21 4.91 8.02 -5.67
C ALA A 21 4.44 6.64 -6.15
N SER A 22 5.25 5.59 -5.95
CA SER A 22 4.87 4.21 -6.28
C SER A 22 3.95 3.60 -5.22
N ILE A 23 4.22 3.83 -3.93
CA ILE A 23 3.34 3.42 -2.82
C ILE A 23 1.98 4.11 -2.93
N GLU A 24 1.96 5.43 -3.16
CA GLU A 24 0.72 6.19 -3.36
C GLU A 24 -0.16 5.60 -4.47
N ARG A 25 0.44 5.31 -5.63
CA ARG A 25 -0.28 4.70 -6.76
C ARG A 25 -0.77 3.29 -6.44
N LEU A 26 0.04 2.51 -5.73
CA LEU A 26 -0.30 1.16 -5.28
C LEU A 26 -1.50 1.18 -4.33
N ASN A 27 -1.43 1.98 -3.26
CA ASN A 27 -2.49 2.11 -2.26
C ASN A 27 -3.78 2.63 -2.87
N ALA A 28 -3.71 3.64 -3.76
CA ALA A 28 -4.88 4.15 -4.46
C ALA A 28 -5.53 3.11 -5.38
N ARG A 29 -4.74 2.25 -6.02
CA ARG A 29 -5.28 1.15 -6.82
C ARG A 29 -5.95 0.09 -5.95
N ILE A 30 -5.36 -0.26 -4.81
CA ILE A 30 -5.93 -1.18 -3.81
C ILE A 30 -7.28 -0.62 -3.32
N ALA A 31 -7.33 0.63 -2.86
CA ALA A 31 -8.56 1.27 -2.37
C ALA A 31 -9.68 1.27 -3.43
N ARG A 32 -9.35 1.60 -4.69
CA ARG A 32 -10.32 1.57 -5.80
C ARG A 32 -10.85 0.16 -6.08
N LEU A 33 -9.97 -0.84 -6.09
CA LEU A 33 -10.37 -2.24 -6.33
C LEU A 33 -11.23 -2.77 -5.19
N ALA A 34 -10.84 -2.50 -3.93
CA ALA A 34 -11.62 -2.87 -2.75
C ALA A 34 -13.02 -2.24 -2.78
N THR A 35 -13.10 -0.94 -3.06
CA THR A 35 -14.38 -0.23 -3.20
C THR A 35 -15.23 -0.82 -4.32
N ALA A 36 -14.64 -1.08 -5.49
CA ALA A 36 -15.38 -1.60 -6.64
C ALA A 36 -15.80 -3.07 -6.48
N LEU A 37 -15.16 -3.82 -5.58
CA LEU A 37 -15.49 -5.20 -5.23
C LEU A 37 -16.38 -5.31 -3.97
N ASP A 38 -16.68 -4.17 -3.33
CA ASP A 38 -17.36 -4.10 -2.02
C ASP A 38 -16.66 -4.91 -0.93
N VAL A 39 -15.32 -4.88 -0.93
CA VAL A 39 -14.47 -5.56 0.07
C VAL A 39 -13.98 -4.56 1.11
N SER A 40 -14.18 -4.88 2.38
CA SER A 40 -13.75 -4.05 3.50
C SER A 40 -12.37 -4.51 3.98
N LEU A 41 -11.30 -3.84 3.52
CA LEU A 41 -9.91 -4.22 3.86
C LEU A 41 -9.49 -3.85 5.29
N ASP A 42 -10.33 -3.16 6.04
CA ASP A 42 -10.20 -2.90 7.49
C ASP A 42 -10.54 -4.14 8.34
N LYS A 43 -10.99 -5.24 7.72
CA LYS A 43 -11.30 -6.51 8.39
C LYS A 43 -10.33 -7.59 7.93
N ASP A 44 -9.57 -8.16 8.86
CA ASP A 44 -8.62 -9.25 8.59
C ASP A 44 -9.27 -10.45 7.88
N SER A 45 -10.51 -10.78 8.22
CA SER A 45 -11.25 -11.89 7.58
C SER A 45 -11.51 -11.64 6.09
N GLU A 46 -11.71 -10.39 5.68
CA GLU A 46 -11.94 -10.03 4.28
C GLU A 46 -10.62 -9.96 3.52
N VAL A 47 -9.55 -9.50 4.16
CA VAL A 47 -8.18 -9.61 3.62
C VAL A 47 -7.82 -11.07 3.38
N GLU A 48 -8.05 -11.95 4.36
CA GLU A 48 -7.79 -13.38 4.22
C GLU A 48 -8.57 -14.01 3.07
N ARG A 49 -9.86 -13.68 2.93
CA ARG A 49 -10.69 -14.14 1.81
C ARG A 49 -10.16 -13.69 0.45
N VAL A 50 -9.68 -12.45 0.32
CA VAL A 50 -9.06 -11.97 -0.93
C VAL A 50 -7.73 -12.69 -1.22
N LEU A 51 -6.98 -13.04 -0.17
CA LEU A 51 -5.72 -13.76 -0.31
C LEU A 51 -5.92 -15.24 -0.69
N GLN A 52 -7.04 -15.83 -0.31
CA GLN A 52 -7.45 -17.16 -0.75
C GLN A 52 -7.76 -17.14 -2.25
N ARG A 53 -7.21 -18.11 -2.98
CA ARG A 53 -7.45 -18.23 -4.41
C ARG A 53 -8.70 -19.08 -4.66
N ASP A 54 -9.73 -18.47 -5.22
CA ASP A 54 -10.90 -19.19 -5.71
C ASP A 54 -10.57 -19.91 -7.02
N THR A 55 -10.20 -21.18 -6.95
CA THR A 55 -9.84 -21.98 -8.15
C THR A 55 -11.04 -22.36 -9.01
N ASN A 56 -12.26 -22.20 -8.48
CA ASN A 56 -13.46 -22.85 -9.02
C ASN A 56 -14.58 -21.89 -9.43
N ALA A 57 -14.37 -20.57 -9.41
CA ALA A 57 -15.45 -19.61 -9.69
C ALA A 57 -15.72 -19.47 -11.20
N PRO A 58 -16.85 -19.98 -11.74
CA PRO A 58 -17.27 -19.72 -13.10
C PRO A 58 -18.22 -18.51 -13.07
N GLY A 59 -17.69 -17.31 -13.31
CA GLY A 59 -18.47 -16.06 -13.27
C GLY A 59 -17.61 -14.83 -13.57
N ASP A 60 -18.23 -13.83 -14.23
CA ASP A 60 -17.68 -12.55 -14.72
C ASP A 60 -16.15 -12.39 -14.67
N THR A 61 -15.50 -12.64 -15.82
CA THR A 61 -14.04 -12.48 -16.00
C THR A 61 -13.53 -11.12 -15.55
N ARG A 62 -14.36 -10.07 -15.55
CA ARG A 62 -13.95 -8.75 -15.03
C ARG A 62 -13.79 -8.77 -13.51
N GLN A 63 -14.80 -9.21 -12.77
CA GLN A 63 -14.74 -9.24 -11.30
C GLN A 63 -13.65 -10.19 -10.82
N HIS A 64 -13.49 -11.36 -11.47
CA HIS A 64 -12.39 -12.28 -11.20
C HIS A 64 -11.02 -11.63 -11.43
N ARG A 65 -10.81 -10.92 -12.56
CA ARG A 65 -9.56 -10.19 -12.82
C ARG A 65 -9.30 -9.10 -11.77
N MET A 66 -10.33 -8.38 -11.34
CA MET A 66 -10.20 -7.36 -10.30
C MET A 66 -9.82 -7.97 -8.94
N ARG A 67 -10.37 -9.14 -8.57
CA ARG A 67 -9.96 -9.86 -7.36
C ARG A 67 -8.52 -10.35 -7.44
N GLU A 68 -8.13 -10.95 -8.56
CA GLU A 68 -6.75 -11.40 -8.77
C GLU A 68 -5.75 -10.24 -8.76
N GLU A 69 -6.11 -9.10 -9.36
CA GLU A 69 -5.32 -7.89 -9.28
C GLU A 69 -5.20 -7.39 -7.84
N LEU A 70 -6.31 -7.27 -7.11
CA LEU A 70 -6.31 -6.84 -5.71
C LEU A 70 -5.42 -7.74 -4.86
N ARG A 71 -5.56 -9.06 -5.00
CA ARG A 71 -4.72 -10.06 -4.31
C ARG A 71 -3.24 -9.86 -4.63
N GLY A 72 -2.90 -9.71 -5.90
CA GLY A 72 -1.53 -9.46 -6.33
C GLY A 72 -0.94 -8.16 -5.75
N LEU A 73 -1.73 -7.10 -5.70
CA LEU A 73 -1.30 -5.81 -5.16
C LEU A 73 -1.13 -5.84 -3.63
N LEU A 74 -1.99 -6.56 -2.90
CA LEU A 74 -1.82 -6.75 -1.45
C LEU A 74 -0.52 -7.51 -1.13
N VAL A 75 -0.24 -8.60 -1.86
CA VAL A 75 1.00 -9.37 -1.71
C VAL A 75 2.23 -8.51 -2.09
N LEU A 76 2.13 -7.75 -3.19
CA LEU A 76 3.20 -6.84 -3.60
C LEU A 76 3.48 -5.79 -2.54
N ARG A 77 2.43 -5.17 -1.98
CA ARG A 77 2.55 -4.17 -0.91
C ARG A 77 3.27 -4.75 0.30
N TYR A 78 2.88 -5.94 0.77
CA TYR A 78 3.58 -6.62 1.87
C TYR A 78 5.07 -6.80 1.59
N GLY A 79 5.43 -7.28 0.39
CA GLY A 79 6.82 -7.46 -0.01
C GLY A 79 7.61 -6.14 -0.11
N VAL A 80 6.98 -5.07 -0.61
CA VAL A 80 7.59 -3.73 -0.70
C VAL A 80 7.80 -3.15 0.69
N THR A 81 6.79 -3.14 1.55
CA THR A 81 6.88 -2.64 2.93
C THR A 81 8.00 -3.36 3.69
N THR A 82 8.04 -4.70 3.62
CA THR A 82 9.09 -5.49 4.27
C THR A 82 10.49 -5.07 3.83
N ARG A 83 10.69 -4.91 2.52
CA ARG A 83 12.00 -4.50 1.97
C ARG A 83 12.36 -3.07 2.32
N PHE A 84 11.39 -2.16 2.43
CA PHE A 84 11.65 -0.77 2.78
C PHE A 84 11.97 -0.62 4.25
N THR A 85 11.24 -1.29 5.13
CA THR A 85 11.56 -1.34 6.56
C THR A 85 12.98 -1.86 6.79
N GLN A 86 13.43 -2.86 6.02
CA GLN A 86 14.80 -3.38 6.08
C GLN A 86 15.86 -2.39 5.57
N LYS A 87 15.55 -1.54 4.59
CA LYS A 87 16.51 -0.64 3.94
C LYS A 87 16.57 0.76 4.56
N LEU A 88 15.41 1.31 4.91
CA LEU A 88 15.21 2.69 5.35
C LEU A 88 14.91 2.78 6.85
N GLY A 89 14.60 1.65 7.51
CA GLY A 89 14.11 1.62 8.88
C GLY A 89 12.59 1.74 8.97
N ALA A 90 12.06 1.40 10.14
CA ALA A 90 10.61 1.37 10.39
C ALA A 90 9.98 2.77 10.40
N GLU A 91 10.65 3.77 10.98
CA GLU A 91 10.14 5.14 11.09
C GLU A 91 9.98 5.79 9.72
N VAL A 92 11.03 5.80 8.89
CA VAL A 92 10.96 6.37 7.54
C VAL A 92 9.92 5.64 6.67
N THR A 93 9.82 4.31 6.83
CA THR A 93 8.79 3.54 6.11
C THR A 93 7.39 3.94 6.58
N ARG A 94 7.18 4.14 7.89
CA ARG A 94 5.90 4.62 8.44
C ARG A 94 5.53 5.97 7.83
N ASP A 95 6.44 6.94 7.81
CA ASP A 95 6.18 8.28 7.30
C ASP A 95 5.79 8.28 5.81
N LEU A 96 6.41 7.41 5.02
CA LEU A 96 6.03 7.17 3.62
C LEU A 96 4.58 6.69 3.50
N PHE A 97 4.16 5.76 4.35
CA PHE A 97 2.78 5.27 4.36
C PHE A 97 1.79 6.32 4.88
N ILE A 98 2.18 7.16 5.84
CA ILE A 98 1.36 8.30 6.32
C ILE A 98 1.11 9.27 5.17
N CYS A 99 2.17 9.68 4.45
CA CYS A 99 2.04 10.54 3.27
C CYS A 99 1.10 9.94 2.21
N ALA A 100 1.21 8.63 1.97
CA ALA A 100 0.35 7.94 1.02
C ALA A 100 -1.13 7.92 1.45
N GLU A 101 -1.40 7.70 2.73
CA GLU A 101 -2.76 7.73 3.30
C GLU A 101 -3.36 9.13 3.24
N GLU A 102 -2.58 10.17 3.57
CA GLU A 102 -3.05 11.56 3.43
C GLU A 102 -3.51 11.88 2.01
N LYS A 103 -2.81 11.36 1.00
CA LYS A 103 -3.20 11.54 -0.40
C LYS A 103 -4.52 10.84 -0.71
N LEU A 104 -4.74 9.62 -0.20
CA LEU A 104 -6.02 8.93 -0.35
C LEU A 104 -7.18 9.71 0.26
N LEU A 105 -6.96 10.28 1.46
CA LEU A 105 -7.96 11.12 2.11
C LEU A 105 -8.30 12.36 1.26
N ARG A 106 -7.30 13.00 0.65
CA ARG A 106 -7.50 14.12 -0.29
C ARG A 106 -8.23 13.70 -1.58
N GLU A 107 -8.05 12.47 -2.04
CA GLU A 107 -8.77 11.88 -3.17
C GLU A 107 -10.22 11.46 -2.80
N GLY A 108 -10.62 11.58 -1.53
CA GLY A 108 -11.98 11.30 -1.05
C GLY A 108 -12.21 9.86 -0.58
N PHE A 109 -11.15 9.07 -0.42
CA PHE A 109 -11.25 7.75 0.22
C PHE A 109 -11.44 7.89 1.72
N ARG A 110 -12.13 6.90 2.32
CA ARG A 110 -12.23 6.79 3.78
C ARG A 110 -10.90 6.30 4.38
N PRO A 111 -10.62 6.59 5.67
CA PRO A 111 -9.44 6.05 6.34
C PRO A 111 -9.39 4.52 6.25
N GLY A 112 -8.21 3.96 5.96
CA GLY A 112 -8.02 2.52 5.83
C GLY A 112 -8.74 1.88 4.64
N ALA A 113 -9.17 2.66 3.64
CA ALA A 113 -9.79 2.12 2.42
C ALA A 113 -8.88 1.16 1.65
N ASP A 114 -7.57 1.30 1.79
CA ASP A 114 -6.58 0.40 1.23
C ASP A 114 -6.19 -0.74 2.21
N GLY A 115 -6.79 -0.80 3.40
CA GLY A 115 -6.47 -1.76 4.46
C GLY A 115 -5.30 -1.37 5.36
N ILE A 116 -4.84 -0.11 5.33
CA ILE A 116 -3.88 0.40 6.30
C ILE A 116 -4.54 1.54 7.07
N ASP A 117 -4.88 1.30 8.35
CA ASP A 117 -5.28 2.37 9.26
C ASP A 117 -4.10 2.76 10.16
N LEU A 118 -3.38 3.79 9.76
CA LEU A 118 -2.21 4.28 10.50
C LEU A 118 -2.58 4.92 11.84
N ARG A 119 -3.84 5.35 12.02
CA ARG A 119 -4.32 5.89 13.31
C ARG A 119 -4.54 4.77 14.32
N ALA A 120 -4.98 3.61 13.86
CA ALA A 120 -5.05 2.42 14.70
C ALA A 120 -3.65 1.98 15.18
N LEU A 121 -2.66 2.07 14.29
CA LEU A 121 -1.24 1.79 14.61
C LEU A 121 -0.60 2.81 15.58
N GLU A 122 -1.11 4.03 15.66
CA GLU A 122 -0.71 5.02 16.67
C GLU A 122 -1.34 4.74 18.04
N ALA A 123 -2.60 4.32 18.05
CA ALA A 123 -3.32 3.97 19.28
C ALA A 123 -2.79 2.70 19.96
N GLU A 124 -2.24 1.75 19.19
CA GLU A 124 -1.60 0.53 19.74
C GLU A 124 -0.19 0.75 20.29
N ALA A 125 0.46 1.88 19.95
CA ALA A 125 1.82 2.19 20.36
C ALA A 125 1.90 3.12 21.59
N ALA A 126 0.75 3.53 22.15
CA ALA A 126 0.61 4.42 23.30
C ALA A 126 0.17 3.65 24.56
#